data_AF-A0A7C3M0N0-F1
#
_entry.id   AF-A0A7C3M0N0-F1
#
_cell.length_a   1.000
_cell.length_b   1.000
_cell.length_c   1.000
_cell.angle_alpha   90.00
_cell.angle_beta   90.00
_cell.angle_gamma   90.00
#
_symmetry.space_group_name_H-M   'P 1'
#
loop_
_entity.id
_entity.type
_entity.pdbx_description
1 polymer ?
#
loop_
_entity_poly.entity_id
_entity_poly.type
_entity_poly.pdbx_seq_one_letter_code
_entity_poly.pdbx_strand_id
1 'polypeptide(L)'
;IDIQKNMLYQLQKTYGKKSIIDGGVREAPFWVLVGAQMPSVLIELGYISHPVEGKRLYSKVYQKKLAIGIAQGIISYFRHNP
;
A
#
# COMPACT_ATOMS: atom_id res chain seq x y z
N ILE A 1 6.20 -6.26 4.26
CA ILE A 1 6.95 -6.02 2.99
C ILE A 1 7.26 -4.54 2.81
N ASP A 2 8.28 -4.20 2.01
CA ASP A 2 8.77 -2.82 1.85
C ASP A 2 7.70 -1.82 1.37
N ILE A 3 6.83 -2.25 0.46
CA ILE A 3 5.73 -1.44 -0.08
C ILE A 3 4.76 -1.00 1.01
N GLN A 4 4.22 -1.95 1.78
CA GLN A 4 3.29 -1.65 2.87
C GLN A 4 3.93 -0.74 3.93
N LYS A 5 5.18 -0.99 4.32
CA LYS A 5 5.89 -0.16 5.31
C LYS A 5 5.98 1.29 4.86
N ASN A 6 6.33 1.53 3.60
CA ASN A 6 6.45 2.87 3.04
C ASN A 6 5.09 3.55 2.84
N MET A 7 4.06 2.83 2.42
CA MET A 7 2.68 3.35 2.35
C MET A 7 2.18 3.79 3.72
N LEU A 8 2.29 2.94 4.74
CA LEU A 8 1.88 3.26 6.10
C LEU A 8 2.64 4.47 6.63
N TYR A 9 3.96 4.53 6.42
CA TYR A 9 4.77 5.68 6.81
C TYR A 9 4.25 7.00 6.20
N GLN A 10 3.99 7.03 4.88
CA GLN A 10 3.52 8.23 4.20
C GLN A 10 2.13 8.69 4.69
N LEU A 11 1.23 7.75 4.95
CA LEU A 11 -0.11 8.05 5.46
C LEU A 11 -0.08 8.48 6.93
N GLN A 12 0.62 7.74 7.79
CA GLN A 12 0.70 8.03 9.23
C GLN A 12 1.35 9.39 9.50
N LYS A 13 2.32 9.81 8.67
CA LYS A 13 2.91 11.16 8.73
C LYS A 13 1.88 12.28 8.53
N THR A 14 0.83 12.02 7.75
CA THR A 14 -0.16 13.05 7.37
C THR A 14 -1.43 12.97 8.23
N TYR A 15 -1.91 11.76 8.51
CA TYR A 15 -3.19 11.52 9.19
C TYR A 15 -3.05 11.07 10.64
N GLY A 16 -1.83 10.80 11.11
CA GLY A 16 -1.55 10.27 12.44
C GLY A 16 -1.66 8.75 12.51
N LYS A 17 -0.83 8.15 13.37
CA LYS A 17 -0.72 6.69 13.52
C LYS A 17 -2.04 6.01 13.92
N LYS A 18 -2.83 6.64 14.80
CA LYS A 18 -4.11 6.10 15.28
C LYS A 18 -5.22 6.09 14.21
N SER A 19 -5.08 6.88 13.15
CA SER A 19 -6.12 7.04 12.13
C SER A 19 -5.89 6.22 10.87
N ILE A 20 -4.79 5.46 10.81
CA ILE A 20 -4.43 4.57 9.70
C ILE A 20 -4.33 3.15 10.26
N ILE A 21 -5.09 2.24 9.66
CA ILE A 21 -5.10 0.84 10.06
C ILE A 21 -4.07 0.08 9.22
N ASP A 22 -3.31 -0.79 9.85
CA ASP A 22 -2.43 -1.72 9.16
C ASP A 22 -3.18 -3.02 8.84
N GLY A 23 -3.42 -3.28 7.56
CA GLY A 23 -4.14 -4.48 7.08
C GLY A 23 -3.29 -5.76 7.01
N GLY A 24 -1.97 -5.64 7.16
CA GLY A 24 -1.03 -6.76 7.07
C GLY A 24 -0.74 -7.23 5.64
N VAL A 25 0.16 -8.20 5.52
CA VAL A 25 0.45 -8.95 4.28
C VAL A 25 -0.29 -10.27 4.34
N ARG A 26 -0.88 -10.70 3.23
CA ARG A 26 -1.54 -12.01 3.12
C ARG A 26 -1.19 -12.66 1.80
N GLU A 27 -1.09 -13.98 1.83
CA GLU A 27 -0.99 -14.80 0.62
C GLU A 27 -2.41 -15.12 0.13
N ALA A 28 -2.62 -15.06 -1.18
CA ALA A 28 -3.90 -15.35 -1.80
C ALA A 28 -3.71 -15.81 -3.25
N PRO A 29 -4.53 -16.76 -3.75
CA PRO A 29 -4.42 -17.32 -5.09
C PRO A 29 -5.08 -16.41 -6.15
N PHE A 30 -4.74 -15.12 -6.16
CA PHE A 30 -5.24 -14.21 -7.18
C PHE A 30 -4.59 -14.50 -8.53
N TRP A 31 -5.38 -14.53 -9.60
CA TRP A 31 -4.91 -14.91 -10.94
C TRP A 31 -3.73 -14.06 -11.43
N VAL A 32 -3.68 -12.78 -11.04
CA VAL A 32 -2.60 -11.85 -11.38
C VAL A 32 -1.27 -12.13 -10.64
N LEU A 33 -1.31 -12.96 -9.61
CA LEU A 33 -0.13 -13.36 -8.82
C LEU A 33 0.32 -14.79 -9.15
N VAL A 34 -0.59 -15.63 -9.65
CA VAL A 34 -0.28 -17.03 -10.01
C VAL A 34 0.57 -17.06 -11.28
N GLY A 35 1.68 -17.80 -11.24
CA GLY A 35 2.54 -18.01 -12.41
C GLY A 35 3.39 -16.80 -12.82
N ALA A 36 3.45 -15.76 -11.99
CA ALA A 36 4.32 -14.61 -12.25
C ALA A 36 5.79 -15.06 -12.27
N GLN A 37 6.50 -14.78 -13.36
CA GLN A 37 7.93 -15.11 -13.54
C GLN A 37 8.87 -14.12 -12.81
N MET A 38 8.29 -13.12 -12.15
CA MET A 38 8.97 -12.11 -11.37
C MET A 38 8.20 -11.87 -10.06
N PRO A 39 8.83 -11.26 -9.04
CA PRO A 39 8.13 -10.83 -7.83
C PRO A 39 6.89 -9.98 -8.17
N SER A 40 5.72 -10.40 -7.70
CA SER A 40 4.43 -9.76 -7.97
C SER A 40 3.63 -9.57 -6.68
N VAL A 41 2.92 -8.46 -6.58
CA VAL A 41 2.05 -8.13 -5.43
C VAL A 41 0.75 -7.49 -5.90
N LEU A 42 -0.33 -7.77 -5.19
CA LEU A 42 -1.60 -7.06 -5.29
C LEU A 42 -1.73 -6.17 -4.05
N ILE A 43 -2.07 -4.90 -4.25
CA ILE A 43 -2.18 -3.92 -3.18
C ILE A 43 -3.65 -3.51 -3.02
N GLU A 44 -4.25 -3.87 -1.90
CA GLU A 44 -5.54 -3.31 -1.47
C GLU A 44 -5.28 -1.97 -0.76
N LEU A 45 -5.71 -0.85 -1.36
CA LEU A 45 -5.44 0.50 -0.84
C LEU A 45 -6.33 0.91 0.33
N GLY A 46 -7.45 0.20 0.52
CA GLY A 46 -8.47 0.48 1.52
C GLY A 46 -9.86 0.04 1.04
N TYR A 47 -10.86 0.21 1.90
CA TYR A 47 -12.24 -0.21 1.62
C TYR A 47 -13.12 0.97 1.22
N ILE A 48 -13.70 0.94 0.01
CA ILE A 48 -14.63 1.98 -0.47
C ILE A 48 -15.90 2.03 0.39
N SER A 49 -16.31 0.90 0.96
CA SER A 49 -17.46 0.79 1.87
C SER A 49 -17.22 1.38 3.26
N HIS A 50 -15.97 1.66 3.64
CA HIS A 50 -15.65 2.19 4.97
C HIS A 50 -15.95 3.70 5.05
N PRO A 51 -16.67 4.19 6.08
CA PRO A 51 -17.20 5.56 6.12
C PRO A 51 -16.12 6.66 6.09
N VAL A 52 -14.97 6.40 6.71
CA VAL A 52 -13.82 7.34 6.71
C VAL A 52 -12.87 7.07 5.54
N GLU A 53 -12.36 5.84 5.43
CA GLU A 53 -11.39 5.47 4.39
C GLU A 53 -11.92 5.60 2.96
N GLY A 54 -13.18 5.22 2.71
CA GLY A 54 -13.82 5.40 1.41
C GLY A 54 -13.75 6.84 0.93
N LYS A 55 -14.04 7.82 1.80
CA LYS A 55 -13.90 9.25 1.47
C LYS A 55 -12.46 9.66 1.17
N ARG A 56 -11.50 9.09 1.91
CA ARG A 56 -10.07 9.34 1.69
C ARG A 56 -9.60 8.79 0.35
N LEU A 57 -10.08 7.63 -0.08
CA LEU A 57 -9.71 7.03 -1.37
C LEU A 57 -10.06 7.93 -2.56
N TYR A 58 -11.10 8.78 -2.46
CA TYR A 58 -11.42 9.78 -3.48
C TYR A 58 -10.57 11.06 -3.41
N SER A 59 -9.82 11.28 -2.32
CA SER A 59 -8.98 12.46 -2.15
C SER A 59 -7.68 12.35 -2.96
N LYS A 60 -7.42 13.35 -3.80
CA LYS A 60 -6.15 13.47 -4.55
C LYS A 60 -4.92 13.53 -3.64
N VAL A 61 -5.05 14.13 -2.46
CA VAL A 61 -3.97 14.20 -1.48
C VAL A 61 -3.66 12.80 -0.94
N TYR A 62 -4.69 12.03 -0.57
CA TYR A 62 -4.53 10.67 -0.09
C TYR A 62 -3.92 9.75 -1.16
N GLN A 63 -4.46 9.80 -2.39
CA GLN A 63 -3.94 9.07 -3.54
C GLN A 63 -2.46 9.39 -3.80
N LYS A 64 -2.06 10.67 -3.73
CA LYS A 64 -0.66 11.07 -3.91
C LYS A 64 0.24 10.50 -2.82
N LYS A 65 -0.20 10.45 -1.57
CA LYS A 65 0.57 9.85 -0.46
C LYS A 65 0.74 8.35 -0.63
N LEU A 66 -0.33 7.64 -1.00
CA LEU A 66 -0.27 6.22 -1.35
C LEU A 66 0.73 5.96 -2.48
N ALA A 67 0.62 6.72 -3.58
CA ALA A 67 1.51 6.58 -4.74
C ALA A 67 2.99 6.80 -4.40
N ILE A 68 3.30 7.82 -3.59
CA ILE A 68 4.66 8.06 -3.09
C ILE A 68 5.14 6.87 -2.25
N GLY A 69 4.31 6.35 -1.36
CA GLY A 69 4.64 5.20 -0.52
C GLY A 69 4.90 3.93 -1.34
N ILE A 70 4.09 3.68 -2.37
CA ILE A 70 4.27 2.56 -3.29
C ILE A 70 5.60 2.69 -4.04
N ALA A 71 5.87 3.85 -4.65
CA ALA A 71 7.10 4.09 -5.40
C ALA A 71 8.35 3.92 -4.52
N GLN A 72 8.34 4.48 -3.31
CA GLN A 72 9.44 4.32 -2.34
C GLN A 72 9.61 2.86 -1.91
N GLY A 73 8.49 2.14 -1.74
CA GLY A 73 8.49 0.72 -1.45
C GLY A 73 9.15 -0.13 -2.52
N ILE A 74 8.84 0.13 -3.80
CA ILE A 74 9.46 -0.57 -4.94
C ILE A 74 10.96 -0.29 -4.99
N ILE A 75 11.37 0.97 -4.82
CA ILE A 75 12.79 1.35 -4.78
C ILE A 75 13.49 0.65 -3.62
N SER A 76 12.85 0.59 -2.45
CA SER A 76 13.39 -0.10 -1.27
C SER A 76 13.57 -1.59 -1.52
N TYR A 77 12.63 -2.24 -2.20
CA TYR A 77 12.73 -3.65 -2.56
C TYR A 77 13.99 -3.95 -3.38
N PHE A 78 14.23 -3.19 -4.46
CA PHE A 78 15.43 -3.38 -5.28
C PHE A 78 16.74 -3.05 -4.55
N ARG A 79 16.71 -2.10 -3.60
CA ARG A 79 17.90 -1.80 -2.78
C ARG A 79 18.27 -2.94 -1.82
N HIS A 80 17.28 -3.65 -1.29
CA HIS A 80 17.50 -4.79 -0.41
C HIS A 80 17.75 -6.10 -1.17
N ASN A 81 17.43 -6.15 -2.46
CA ASN A 81 17.55 -7.32 -3.33
C ASN A 81 18.25 -6.89 -4.65
N PRO A 82 19.57 -6.65 -4.62
CA PRO A 82 20.34 -6.19 -5.77
C PRO A 82 20.46 -7.24 -6.88
#